data_AF-A0A2G9YMM4-F1
#
_entry.id   AF-A0A2G9YMM4-F1
#
_cell.length_a   1.000
_cell.length_b   1.000
_cell.length_c   1.000
_cell.angle_alpha   90.00
_cell.angle_beta   90.00
_cell.angle_gamma   90.00
#
_symmetry.space_group_name_H-M   'P 1'
#
loop_
_entity.id
_entity.type
_entity.pdbx_description
1 polymer ?
#
loop_
_entity_poly.entity_id
_entity_poly.type
_entity_poly.pdbx_seq_one_letter_code
_entity_poly.pdbx_strand_id
1 'polypeptide(L)'
;MNIHAFDWDEKNENHIAEHGVAIFEVEEAILFSRPFYERSREGRYVAYCVTEEGRYLFIVFVIKGSGRIRVISARDMTEKEKHYYKKRKGMK
;
A
#
# COMPACT_ATOMS: atom_id res chain seq x y z
N MET A 1 -6.68 5.83 -10.01
CA MET A 1 -7.30 4.57 -9.55
C MET A 1 -8.26 4.92 -8.43
N ASN A 2 -9.50 4.40 -8.47
CA ASN A 2 -10.52 4.67 -7.44
C ASN A 2 -10.68 3.41 -6.58
N ILE A 3 -10.16 3.44 -5.35
CA ILE A 3 -10.25 2.34 -4.38
C ILE A 3 -11.19 2.79 -3.27
N HIS A 4 -12.17 1.95 -2.93
CA HIS A 4 -13.16 2.26 -1.90
C HIS A 4 -13.60 1.03 -1.09
N ALA A 5 -13.00 -0.14 -1.35
CA ALA A 5 -13.26 -1.35 -0.59
C ALA A 5 -12.02 -2.24 -0.52
N PHE A 6 -11.91 -2.99 0.58
CA PHE A 6 -10.83 -3.92 0.82
C PHE A 6 -11.39 -5.34 1.01
N ASP A 7 -10.68 -6.32 0.44
CA ASP A 7 -10.95 -7.74 0.59
C ASP A 7 -10.02 -8.30 1.67
N TRP A 8 -10.48 -8.19 2.92
CA TRP A 8 -9.79 -8.71 4.09
C TRP A 8 -10.28 -10.10 4.47
N ASP A 9 -9.35 -10.95 4.87
CA ASP A 9 -9.59 -12.18 5.61
C ASP A 9 -8.45 -12.44 6.59
N GLU A 10 -8.68 -13.33 7.55
CA GLU A 10 -7.70 -13.66 8.59
C GLU A 10 -6.30 -13.97 8.03
N LYS A 11 -6.23 -14.57 6.84
CA LYS A 11 -4.96 -14.93 6.21
C LYS A 11 -4.14 -13.71 5.80
N ASN A 12 -4.72 -12.75 5.07
CA ASN A 12 -3.95 -11.57 4.65
C ASN A 12 -3.78 -10.56 5.79
N GLU A 13 -4.72 -10.49 6.72
CA GLU A 13 -4.59 -9.70 7.95
C GLU A 13 -3.38 -10.16 8.78
N ASN A 14 -3.30 -11.45 9.09
CA ASN A 14 -2.20 -12.01 9.89
C ASN A 14 -0.86 -11.85 9.17
N HIS A 15 -0.80 -12.10 7.86
CA HIS A 15 0.43 -11.93 7.09
C HIS A 15 0.93 -10.48 7.08
N ILE A 16 0.03 -9.50 7.07
CA ILE A 16 0.41 -8.08 7.17
C ILE A 16 0.87 -7.74 8.59
N ALA A 17 0.21 -8.29 9.61
CA ALA A 17 0.59 -8.10 11.00
C ALA A 17 2.00 -8.66 11.31
N GLU A 18 2.44 -9.74 10.65
CA GLU A 18 3.82 -10.26 10.72
C GLU A 18 4.88 -9.23 10.28
N HIS A 19 4.49 -8.23 9.49
CA HIS A 19 5.35 -7.11 9.10
C HIS A 19 5.25 -5.89 10.02
N GLY A 20 4.50 -5.97 11.13
CA GLY A 20 4.31 -4.85 12.06
C GLY A 20 3.50 -3.71 11.46
N VAL A 21 2.60 -4.02 10.54
CA VAL A 21 1.67 -3.07 9.92
C VAL A 21 0.25 -3.45 10.34
N ALA A 22 -0.52 -2.46 10.78
CA ALA A 22 -1.93 -2.66 11.08
C ALA A 22 -2.80 -2.42 9.84
N ILE A 23 -3.96 -3.09 9.79
CA ILE A 23 -4.90 -2.96 8.67
C ILE A 23 -5.35 -1.50 8.48
N PHE A 24 -5.61 -0.79 9.59
CA PHE A 24 -6.04 0.60 9.53
C PHE A 24 -4.98 1.50 8.88
N GLU A 25 -3.69 1.25 9.11
CA GLU A 25 -2.61 2.01 8.46
C GLU A 25 -2.60 1.81 6.94
N VAL A 26 -2.91 0.58 6.49
CA VAL A 26 -3.02 0.26 5.07
C VAL A 26 -4.21 0.97 4.44
N GLU A 27 -5.37 0.92 5.09
CA GLU A 27 -6.59 1.57 4.61
C GLU A 27 -6.42 3.09 4.55
N GLU A 28 -5.95 3.68 5.64
CA GLU A 28 -5.69 5.11 5.76
C GLU A 28 -4.71 5.59 4.70
N ALA A 29 -3.58 4.89 4.55
CA ALA A 29 -2.56 5.27 3.59
C ALA A 29 -3.08 5.14 2.14
N ILE A 30 -3.90 4.16 1.81
CA ILE A 30 -4.47 4.01 0.46
C ILE A 30 -5.55 5.05 0.18
N LEU A 31 -6.42 5.35 1.13
CA LEU A 31 -7.57 6.23 0.94
C LEU A 31 -7.22 7.71 1.06
N PHE A 32 -6.27 8.09 1.92
CA PHE A 32 -6.05 9.49 2.28
C PHE A 32 -4.67 10.05 1.87
N SER A 33 -3.63 9.22 1.70
CA SER A 33 -2.24 9.72 1.52
C SER A 33 -1.83 10.14 0.09
N ARG A 34 -2.78 10.24 -0.85
CA ARG A 34 -2.50 10.43 -2.30
C ARG A 34 -1.35 9.52 -2.78
N PRO A 35 -1.52 8.19 -2.65
CA PRO A 35 -0.47 7.22 -2.94
C PRO A 35 0.00 7.27 -4.39
N PHE A 36 1.27 6.90 -4.59
CA PHE A 36 1.81 6.66 -5.93
C PHE A 36 1.62 5.18 -6.27
N TYR A 37 0.87 4.92 -7.34
CA TYR A 37 0.58 3.57 -7.79
C TYR A 37 1.44 3.18 -9.00
N GLU A 38 2.00 1.99 -8.96
CA GLU A 38 2.76 1.41 -10.06
C GLU A 38 2.22 0.01 -10.38
N ARG A 39 2.08 -0.30 -11.67
CA ARG A 39 1.73 -1.65 -12.10
C ARG A 39 2.97 -2.53 -12.02
N SER A 40 2.87 -3.67 -11.34
CA SER A 40 3.91 -4.67 -11.24
C SER A 40 3.65 -5.83 -12.21
N ARG A 41 4.38 -6.93 -12.03
CA ARG A 41 4.19 -8.16 -12.82
C ARG A 41 2.89 -8.87 -12.41
N GLU A 42 2.41 -9.73 -13.31
CA GLU A 42 1.33 -10.69 -13.02
C GLU A 42 0.02 -10.06 -12.50
N GLY A 43 -0.33 -8.87 -13.00
CA GLY A 43 -1.59 -8.20 -12.61
C GLY A 43 -1.60 -7.63 -11.19
N ARG A 44 -0.44 -7.53 -10.54
CA ARG A 44 -0.28 -6.88 -9.23
C ARG A 44 -0.02 -5.39 -9.37
N TYR A 45 -0.35 -4.67 -8.32
CA TYR A 45 -0.08 -3.25 -8.15
C TYR A 45 0.74 -3.04 -6.89
N VAL A 46 1.56 -1.99 -6.93
CA VAL A 46 2.29 -1.48 -5.77
C VAL A 46 1.76 -0.08 -5.49
N ALA A 47 1.41 0.18 -4.23
CA ALA A 47 1.19 1.53 -3.72
C ALA A 47 2.37 1.93 -2.82
N TYR A 48 2.91 3.11 -3.09
CA TYR A 48 3.84 3.80 -2.21
C TYR A 48 3.08 4.89 -1.47
N CYS A 49 2.97 4.74 -0.16
CA CYS A 49 2.09 5.54 0.68
C CYS A 49 2.82 6.09 1.90
N VAL A 50 2.25 7.11 2.54
CA VAL A 50 2.72 7.63 3.82
C VAL A 50 1.52 7.73 4.76
N THR A 51 1.57 7.12 5.93
CA THR A 51 0.51 7.26 6.94
C THR A 51 0.53 8.68 7.52
N GLU A 52 -0.53 9.07 8.22
CA GLU A 52 -0.63 10.34 8.95
C GLU A 52 0.47 10.46 10.01
N GLU A 53 0.87 9.35 10.62
CA GLU A 53 2.01 9.27 11.55
C GLU A 53 3.39 9.35 10.85
N GLY A 54 3.41 9.43 9.52
CA GLY A 54 4.64 9.59 8.75
C GLY A 54 5.36 8.29 8.40
N ARG A 55 4.74 7.11 8.62
CA ARG A 55 5.32 5.82 8.21
C ARG A 55 5.19 5.65 6.70
N TYR A 56 6.30 5.28 6.07
CA TYR A 56 6.34 5.04 4.63
C TYR A 56 6.02 3.58 4.34
N LEU A 57 4.87 3.29 3.74
CA LEU A 57 4.40 1.94 3.47
C LEU A 57 4.54 1.54 1.99
N PHE A 58 5.09 0.35 1.77
CA PHE A 58 5.10 -0.35 0.50
C PHE A 58 4.00 -1.43 0.52
N ILE A 59 2.97 -1.24 -0.29
CA ILE A 59 1.77 -2.11 -0.27
C ILE A 59 1.59 -2.78 -1.63
N VAL A 60 1.56 -4.11 -1.64
CA VAL A 60 1.28 -4.91 -2.84
C VAL A 60 -0.16 -5.40 -2.79
N PHE A 61 -0.92 -5.22 -3.86
CA PHE A 61 -2.31 -5.65 -3.94
C PHE A 61 -2.72 -6.04 -5.36
N VAL A 62 -3.87 -6.68 -5.46
CA VAL A 62 -4.57 -6.96 -6.72
C VAL A 62 -5.95 -6.33 -6.69
N ILE A 63 -6.46 -5.98 -7.87
CA ILE A 63 -7.80 -5.42 -8.03
C ILE A 63 -8.82 -6.57 -8.15
N LYS A 64 -9.89 -6.51 -7.36
CA LYS A 64 -11.01 -7.47 -7.31
C LYS A 64 -12.28 -6.78 -7.82
N GLY A 65 -12.37 -6.53 -9.13
CA GLY A 65 -13.52 -5.85 -9.73
C GLY A 65 -13.51 -4.33 -9.50
N SER A 66 -14.70 -3.73 -9.40
CA SER A 66 -14.90 -2.27 -9.42
C SER A 66 -14.40 -1.56 -8.15
N GLY A 67 -13.09 -1.35 -8.02
CA GLY A 67 -12.49 -0.53 -6.94
C GLY A 67 -12.35 -1.22 -5.58
N ARG A 68 -12.62 -2.53 -5.51
CA ARG A 68 -12.23 -3.39 -4.39
C ARG A 68 -10.84 -3.95 -4.63
N ILE A 69 -10.00 -3.99 -3.61
CA ILE A 69 -8.64 -4.55 -3.70
C ILE A 69 -8.41 -5.65 -2.67
N ARG A 70 -7.55 -6.61 -2.99
CA ARG A 70 -7.00 -7.55 -2.01
C ARG A 70 -5.54 -7.24 -1.79
N VAL A 71 -5.19 -6.83 -0.58
CA VAL A 71 -3.80 -6.60 -0.19
C VAL A 71 -3.12 -7.95 0.00
N ILE A 72 -1.98 -8.10 -0.66
CA ILE A 72 -1.14 -9.30 -0.64
C ILE A 72 -0.05 -9.17 0.42
N SER A 73 0.55 -7.99 0.55
CA SER A 73 1.58 -7.70 1.55
C SER A 73 1.66 -6.19 1.78
N ALA A 74 1.96 -5.78 3.01
CA ALA A 74 2.26 -4.41 3.37
C ALA A 74 3.42 -4.41 4.37
N ARG A 75 4.37 -3.50 4.17
CA ARG A 75 5.56 -3.35 5.03
C ARG A 75 6.10 -1.93 4.95
N ASP A 76 7.04 -1.61 5.83
CA ASP A 76 7.81 -0.39 5.69
C ASP A 76 8.62 -0.39 4.38
N MET A 77 8.71 0.78 3.76
CA MET A 77 9.62 1.03 2.65
C MET A 77 11.07 0.91 3.11
N THR A 78 11.90 0.29 2.29
CA THR A 78 13.36 0.39 2.39
C THR A 78 13.83 1.81 2.07
N GLU A 79 15.04 2.18 2.47
CA GLU A 79 15.61 3.49 2.14
C GLU A 79 15.66 3.77 0.64
N LYS A 80 15.91 2.74 -0.18
CA LYS A 80 15.88 2.86 -1.64
C LYS A 80 14.48 3.18 -2.16
N GLU A 81 13.46 2.54 -1.61
CA GLU A 81 12.05 2.79 -1.98
C GLU A 81 11.56 4.15 -1.50
N LYS A 82 11.97 4.59 -0.29
CA LYS A 82 11.69 5.95 0.20
C LYS A 82 12.31 7.00 -0.73
N HIS A 83 13.57 6.82 -1.13
CA HIS A 83 14.24 7.71 -2.06
C HIS A 83 13.53 7.73 -3.43
N TYR A 84 13.17 6.56 -3.95
CA TYR A 84 12.39 6.44 -5.19
C TYR A 84 11.04 7.17 -5.10
N TYR A 85 10.30 6.96 -4.02
CA TYR A 85 9.02 7.62 -3.75
C TYR A 85 9.16 9.14 -3.68
N LYS A 86 10.11 9.65 -2.89
CA LYS A 86 10.37 11.09 -2.76
C LYS A 86 10.71 11.73 -4.11
N LYS A 87 11.60 11.09 -4.90
CA LYS A 87 11.94 11.53 -6.26
C LYS A 87 10.70 11.57 -7.17
N ARG A 88 9.84 10.55 -7.11
CA ARG A 88 8.59 10.50 -7.89
C ARG A 88 7.58 11.57 -7.47
N LYS A 89 7.53 11.93 -6.19
CA LYS A 89 6.64 12.97 -5.66
C LYS A 89 7.23 14.39 -5.77
N GLY A 90 8.45 14.55 -6.29
CA GLY A 90 9.14 15.84 -6.35
C GLY A 90 9.51 16.40 -4.97
N MET A 91 9.58 15.54 -3.95
CA MET A 91 10.00 15.91 -2.61
C MET A 91 11.54 15.97 -2.58
N LYS A 92 12.07 17.10 -2.10
CA LYS A 92 13.52 17.29 -1.91
C LYS A 92 14.03 16.54 -0.69
#